data_AF-A0A8C4QHN9-F1
#
_entry.id   AF-A0A8C4QHN9-F1
#
_cell.length_a   1.000
_cell.length_b   1.000
_cell.length_c   1.000
_cell.angle_alpha   90.00
_cell.angle_beta   90.00
_cell.angle_gamma   90.00
#
_symmetry.space_group_name_H-M   'P 1'
#
loop_
_entity.id
_entity.type
_entity.pdbx_description
1 polymer ?
#
loop_
_entity_poly.entity_id
_entity_poly.type
_entity_poly.pdbx_seq_one_letter_code
_entity_poly.pdbx_strand_id
1 'polypeptide(L)'
;MPRVMTVLTHLDLIRAGGHLKKARRIISRRLWGEGSSSVGKVFQLSGFLNGEYLYKDVHNLARFISVMNFHSPTLQLSSPHLLADRMEDLTDPEKVRQNPWCDRRLCLYGYLRGAPMRSNSQVHIPGVGDLSVASVGPLPDPCPAPGSASGGRRRLGESQRLLYAPFGGQGGLLYDRDAVYLDIGGSHSHAKPVPGSDLVSSLRDSQTTLDSKIAAGHMTLFSESQPFAPGRYENHF
;
A
#
# COMPACT_ATOMS: atom_id res chain seq x y z
N MET A 1 20.97 -21.79 -1.87
CA MET A 1 19.86 -21.76 -0.90
C MET A 1 19.68 -20.34 -0.40
N PRO A 2 18.44 -19.86 -0.17
CA PRO A 2 18.21 -18.54 0.37
C PRO A 2 18.81 -18.40 1.77
N ARG A 3 19.09 -17.16 2.19
CA ARG A 3 19.49 -16.89 3.57
C ARG A 3 18.27 -17.01 4.48
N VAL A 4 18.36 -17.86 5.49
CA VAL A 4 17.31 -18.07 6.48
C VAL A 4 17.74 -17.39 7.78
N MET A 5 16.85 -16.58 8.35
CA MET A 5 17.02 -15.97 9.66
C MET A 5 15.90 -16.47 10.57
N THR A 6 16.25 -16.88 11.78
CA THR A 6 15.28 -17.37 12.76
C THR A 6 15.04 -16.33 13.85
N VAL A 7 13.77 -16.05 14.11
CA VAL A 7 13.33 -15.18 15.20
C VAL A 7 12.50 -16.01 16.19
N LEU A 8 12.91 -16.02 17.46
CA LEU A 8 12.15 -16.63 18.55
C LEU A 8 11.26 -15.58 19.20
N THR A 9 9.97 -15.89 19.27
CA THR A 9 8.94 -15.04 19.87
C THR A 9 8.30 -15.75 21.07
N HIS A 10 7.38 -15.08 21.76
CA HIS A 10 6.62 -15.62 22.91
C HIS A 10 7.48 -16.12 24.09
N LEU A 11 8.63 -15.48 24.32
CA LEU A 11 9.51 -15.83 25.45
C LEU A 11 8.95 -15.36 26.80
N ASP A 12 8.03 -14.40 26.76
CA ASP A 12 7.25 -13.85 27.89
C ASP A 12 6.28 -14.86 28.51
N LEU A 13 5.80 -15.84 27.74
CA LEU A 13 4.95 -16.92 28.26
C LEU A 13 5.70 -17.83 29.26
N ILE A 14 7.03 -17.91 29.16
CA ILE A 14 7.85 -18.79 30.00
C ILE A 14 8.30 -18.02 31.26
N ARG A 15 7.47 -18.08 32.31
CA ARG A 15 7.74 -17.39 33.59
C ARG A 15 9.01 -17.88 34.30
N ALA A 16 9.33 -19.17 34.17
CA ALA A 16 10.49 -19.77 34.84
C ALA A 16 11.78 -19.57 34.01
N GLY A 17 12.68 -18.70 34.48
CA GLY A 17 13.93 -18.39 33.77
C GLY A 17 14.85 -19.59 33.52
N GLY A 18 14.85 -20.59 34.41
CA GLY A 18 15.58 -21.85 34.19
C GLY A 18 15.04 -22.65 33.00
N HIS A 19 13.72 -22.71 32.86
CA HIS A 19 13.07 -23.39 31.73
C HIS A 19 13.27 -22.62 30.43
N LEU A 20 13.23 -21.30 30.47
CA LEU A 20 13.53 -20.44 29.31
C LEU A 20 14.93 -20.70 28.75
N LYS A 21 15.95 -20.75 29.63
CA LYS A 21 17.33 -21.07 29.22
C LYS A 21 17.43 -22.47 28.62
N LYS A 22 16.74 -23.47 29.19
CA LYS A 22 16.73 -24.85 28.68
C LYS A 22 16.05 -24.94 27.31
N ALA A 23 14.87 -24.34 27.16
CA ALA A 23 14.11 -24.30 25.91
C ALA A 23 14.91 -23.60 24.80
N ARG A 24 15.48 -22.42 25.08
CA ARG A 24 16.38 -21.71 24.16
C ARG A 24 17.51 -22.62 23.68
N ARG A 25 18.20 -23.31 24.60
CA ARG A 25 19.32 -24.19 24.25
C ARG A 25 18.88 -25.36 23.36
N ILE A 26 17.72 -25.96 23.64
CA ILE A 26 17.18 -27.07 22.85
C ILE A 26 16.84 -26.59 21.44
N ILE A 27 16.11 -25.48 21.32
CA ILE A 27 15.70 -24.91 20.02
C ILE A 27 16.92 -24.49 19.20
N SER A 28 17.86 -23.74 19.79
CA SER A 28 19.07 -23.33 19.10
C SER A 28 19.90 -24.54 18.64
N ARG A 29 20.01 -25.60 19.44
CA ARG A 29 20.70 -26.83 19.04
C ARG A 29 19.99 -27.54 17.90
N ARG A 30 18.65 -27.61 17.93
CA ARG A 30 17.87 -28.26 16.88
C ARG A 30 18.00 -27.51 15.56
N LEU A 31 17.86 -26.19 15.57
CA LEU A 31 18.03 -25.33 14.40
C LEU A 31 19.43 -25.47 13.80
N TRP A 32 20.46 -25.59 14.65
CA TRP A 32 21.82 -25.82 14.18
C TRP A 32 21.98 -27.19 13.50
N GLY A 33 21.27 -28.22 13.98
CA GLY A 33 21.33 -29.58 13.45
C GLY A 33 20.50 -29.79 12.17
N GLU A 34 19.42 -29.03 11.95
CA GLU A 34 18.50 -29.23 10.82
C GLU A 34 18.96 -28.59 9.51
N GLY A 35 19.84 -27.59 9.51
CA GLY A 35 20.25 -27.04 8.23
C GLY A 35 21.13 -25.81 8.26
N SER A 36 22.33 -26.00 7.70
CA SER A 36 23.25 -25.03 7.12
C SER A 36 23.84 -23.98 8.07
N SER A 37 25.15 -23.85 8.02
CA SER A 37 25.98 -22.81 8.66
C SER A 37 25.52 -21.35 8.39
N SER A 38 24.46 -21.15 7.60
CA SER A 38 23.77 -19.88 7.36
C SER A 38 22.74 -19.51 8.44
N VAL A 39 22.29 -20.45 9.29
CA VAL A 39 21.41 -20.22 10.47
C VAL A 39 22.27 -19.82 11.69
N GLY A 40 23.24 -18.93 11.48
CA GLY A 40 24.27 -18.62 12.48
C GLY A 40 23.77 -17.81 13.67
N LYS A 41 22.62 -17.10 13.54
CA LYS A 41 22.13 -16.18 14.58
C LYS A 41 20.62 -16.29 14.76
N VAL A 42 20.24 -16.69 15.97
CA VAL A 42 18.85 -16.74 16.41
C VAL A 42 18.52 -15.44 17.14
N PHE A 43 17.59 -14.67 16.59
CA PHE A 43 17.09 -13.44 17.20
C PHE A 43 15.97 -13.76 18.19
N GLN A 44 15.81 -12.90 19.18
CA GLN A 44 14.87 -13.11 20.28
C GLN A 44 14.06 -11.85 20.48
N LEU A 45 12.75 -11.99 20.45
CA LEU A 45 11.81 -10.94 20.84
C LEU A 45 11.34 -11.29 22.26
N SER A 46 11.77 -10.49 23.22
CA SER A 46 11.67 -10.83 24.65
C SER A 46 10.27 -10.63 25.21
N GLY A 47 9.48 -9.75 24.60
CA GLY A 47 8.14 -9.40 25.08
C GLY A 47 7.32 -8.66 24.04
N PHE A 48 6.01 -8.72 24.25
CA PHE A 48 4.98 -8.09 23.43
C PHE A 48 4.11 -7.21 24.33
N LEU A 49 4.08 -5.91 24.06
CA LEU A 49 3.39 -4.92 24.88
C LEU A 49 2.54 -4.01 23.97
N ASN A 50 1.27 -3.81 24.32
CA ASN A 50 0.35 -2.91 23.60
C ASN A 50 0.23 -3.21 22.09
N GLY A 51 0.28 -4.48 21.69
CA GLY A 51 0.21 -4.87 20.28
C GLY A 51 1.54 -4.75 19.52
N GLU A 52 2.62 -4.35 20.18
CA GLU A 52 3.93 -4.14 19.57
C GLU A 52 5.04 -4.94 20.27
N TYR A 53 6.10 -5.24 19.52
CA TYR A 53 7.32 -5.81 20.10
C TYR A 53 8.21 -4.72 20.68
N LEU A 54 9.05 -5.10 21.64
CA LEU A 54 10.03 -4.20 22.25
C LEU A 54 10.94 -3.55 21.20
N TYR A 55 10.98 -2.22 21.18
CA TYR A 55 11.75 -1.44 20.21
C TYR A 55 13.22 -1.86 20.11
N LYS A 56 13.87 -2.15 21.25
CA LYS A 56 15.29 -2.57 21.28
C LYS A 56 15.52 -3.87 20.50
N ASP A 57 14.62 -4.84 20.64
CA ASP A 57 14.74 -6.14 20.02
C ASP A 57 14.48 -6.03 18.50
N VAL A 58 13.45 -5.28 18.11
CA VAL A 58 13.13 -4.98 16.71
C VAL A 58 14.25 -4.17 16.05
N HIS A 59 14.81 -3.17 16.73
CA HIS A 59 15.89 -2.35 16.20
C HIS A 59 17.18 -3.18 15.95
N ASN A 60 17.51 -4.09 16.88
CA ASN A 60 18.63 -5.00 16.71
C ASN A 60 18.44 -5.97 15.54
N LEU A 61 17.22 -6.48 15.37
CA LEU A 61 16.83 -7.33 14.25
C LEU A 61 16.94 -6.56 12.91
N ALA A 62 16.33 -5.38 12.84
CA ALA A 62 16.33 -4.52 11.66
C ALA A 62 17.76 -4.17 11.23
N ARG A 63 18.63 -3.80 12.19
CA ARG A 63 20.05 -3.52 11.92
C ARG A 63 20.75 -4.70 11.24
N PHE A 64 20.44 -5.93 11.63
CA PHE A 64 21.05 -7.09 11.00
C PHE A 64 20.53 -7.30 9.58
N ILE A 65 19.21 -7.18 9.37
CA ILE A 65 18.59 -7.28 8.05
C ILE A 65 19.18 -6.25 7.08
N SER A 66 19.38 -5.01 7.51
CA SER A 66 19.92 -3.93 6.67
C SER A 66 21.35 -4.17 6.17
N VAL A 67 22.16 -4.97 6.88
CA VAL A 67 23.56 -5.26 6.50
C VAL A 67 23.68 -6.62 5.81
N MET A 68 22.57 -7.36 5.65
CA MET A 68 22.62 -8.66 5.02
C MET A 68 22.96 -8.57 3.54
N ASN A 69 24.01 -9.27 3.13
CA ASN A 69 24.33 -9.51 1.73
C ASN A 69 23.59 -10.76 1.23
N PHE A 70 22.78 -10.59 0.19
CA PHE A 70 22.02 -11.68 -0.42
C PHE A 70 22.81 -12.29 -1.58
N HIS A 71 22.66 -13.60 -1.74
CA HIS A 71 23.16 -14.32 -2.92
C HIS A 71 21.95 -14.80 -3.69
N SER A 72 21.75 -14.27 -4.89
CA SER A 72 20.65 -14.69 -5.75
C SER A 72 20.97 -16.05 -6.36
N PRO A 73 20.09 -17.06 -6.23
CA PRO A 73 20.23 -18.34 -6.93
C PRO A 73 20.23 -18.14 -8.45
N THR A 74 20.95 -19.00 -9.17
CA THR A 74 21.06 -18.95 -10.63
C THR A 74 19.70 -18.94 -11.33
N LEU A 75 18.75 -19.75 -10.85
CA LEU A 75 17.39 -19.80 -11.42
C LEU A 75 16.65 -18.46 -11.34
N GLN A 76 16.80 -17.74 -10.22
CA GLN A 76 16.18 -16.43 -10.06
C GLN A 76 16.83 -15.38 -10.96
N LEU A 77 18.11 -15.54 -11.29
CA LEU A 77 18.82 -14.65 -12.21
C LEU A 77 18.48 -14.93 -13.68
N SER A 78 18.28 -16.21 -14.05
CA SER A 78 18.02 -16.61 -15.43
C SER A 78 16.58 -16.36 -15.88
N SER A 79 15.62 -16.41 -14.96
CA SER A 79 14.19 -16.38 -15.29
C SER A 79 13.54 -15.07 -14.81
N PRO A 80 12.75 -14.38 -15.67
CA PRO A 80 11.98 -13.23 -15.26
C PRO A 80 10.92 -13.68 -14.26
N HIS A 81 10.83 -12.99 -13.12
CA HIS A 81 9.78 -13.22 -12.14
C HIS A 81 9.37 -11.90 -11.50
N LEU A 82 8.10 -11.81 -11.16
CA LEU A 82 7.50 -10.62 -10.58
C LEU A 82 6.65 -11.05 -9.39
N LEU A 83 6.81 -10.33 -8.28
CA LEU A 83 5.87 -10.38 -7.18
C LEU A 83 4.88 -9.23 -7.39
N ALA A 84 3.60 -9.54 -7.51
CA ALA A 84 2.58 -8.53 -7.74
C ALA A 84 2.26 -7.81 -6.42
N ASP A 85 2.54 -6.52 -6.39
CA ASP A 85 2.28 -5.64 -5.24
C ASP A 85 0.87 -5.04 -5.33
N ARG A 86 0.41 -4.71 -6.55
CA ARG A 86 -0.94 -4.19 -6.85
C ARG A 86 -1.55 -4.95 -8.02
N MET A 87 -2.86 -5.20 -7.94
CA MET A 87 -3.63 -5.89 -8.98
C MET A 87 -4.86 -5.07 -9.30
N GLU A 88 -5.15 -4.91 -10.60
CA GLU A 88 -6.33 -4.23 -11.10
C GLU A 88 -7.04 -5.07 -12.15
N ASP A 89 -8.36 -4.94 -12.19
CA ASP A 89 -9.20 -5.54 -13.22
C ASP A 89 -9.47 -4.49 -14.31
N LEU A 90 -8.98 -4.73 -15.53
CA LEU A 90 -9.18 -3.88 -16.71
C LEU A 90 -10.37 -4.35 -17.56
N THR A 91 -11.15 -5.31 -17.09
CA THR A 91 -12.31 -5.84 -17.81
C THR A 91 -13.41 -4.79 -17.86
N ASP A 92 -14.09 -4.71 -19.00
CA ASP A 92 -15.26 -3.84 -19.17
C ASP A 92 -16.35 -4.21 -18.16
N PRO A 93 -16.80 -3.26 -17.30
CA PRO A 93 -17.84 -3.51 -16.30
C PRO A 93 -19.12 -4.08 -16.92
N GLU A 94 -19.44 -3.72 -18.16
CA GLU A 94 -20.66 -4.16 -18.83
C GLU A 94 -20.59 -5.65 -19.19
N LYS A 95 -19.41 -6.17 -19.54
CA LYS A 95 -19.20 -7.61 -19.75
C LYS A 95 -19.34 -8.39 -18.45
N VAL A 96 -18.82 -7.84 -17.34
CA VAL A 96 -18.96 -8.45 -16.02
C VAL A 96 -20.42 -8.46 -15.55
N ARG A 97 -21.18 -7.39 -15.87
CA ARG A 97 -22.62 -7.31 -15.57
C ARG A 97 -23.42 -8.37 -16.32
N GLN A 98 -23.11 -8.59 -17.60
CA GLN A 98 -23.79 -9.58 -18.44
C GLN A 98 -23.41 -11.01 -18.06
N ASN A 99 -22.12 -11.27 -17.80
CA ASN A 99 -21.62 -12.57 -17.38
C ASN A 99 -20.53 -12.41 -16.30
N PRO A 100 -20.85 -12.69 -15.03
CA PRO A 100 -19.88 -12.61 -13.93
C PRO A 100 -18.67 -13.55 -14.07
N TRP A 101 -18.80 -14.64 -14.82
CA TRP A 101 -17.78 -15.69 -15.02
C TRP A 101 -17.04 -15.56 -16.35
N CYS A 102 -17.06 -14.38 -16.98
CA CYS A 102 -16.31 -14.15 -18.21
C CYS A 102 -14.79 -14.10 -17.95
N ASP A 103 -14.02 -14.31 -19.02
CA ASP A 103 -12.57 -14.11 -18.99
C ASP A 103 -12.23 -12.64 -18.70
N ARG A 104 -11.35 -12.43 -17.71
CA ARG A 104 -10.98 -11.10 -17.22
C ARG A 104 -9.58 -10.71 -17.66
N ARG A 105 -9.39 -9.42 -17.94
CA ARG A 105 -8.08 -8.84 -18.23
C ARG A 105 -7.53 -8.18 -16.98
N LEU A 106 -6.48 -8.76 -16.43
CA LEU A 106 -5.85 -8.26 -15.21
C LEU A 106 -4.59 -7.46 -15.53
N CYS A 107 -4.37 -6.36 -14.80
CA CYS A 107 -3.12 -5.64 -14.75
C CYS A 107 -2.42 -5.94 -13.43
N LEU A 108 -1.19 -6.43 -13.49
CA LEU A 108 -0.37 -6.74 -12.32
C LEU A 108 0.81 -5.77 -12.26
N TYR A 109 0.91 -5.05 -11.15
CA TYR A 109 1.98 -4.11 -10.87
C TYR A 109 2.93 -4.71 -9.85
N GLY A 110 4.23 -4.50 -10.06
CA GLY A 110 5.25 -4.91 -9.10
C GLY A 110 6.64 -4.75 -9.66
N TYR A 111 7.63 -5.05 -8.83
CA TYR A 111 9.03 -5.01 -9.24
C TYR A 111 9.41 -6.27 -10.01
N LEU A 112 9.88 -6.08 -11.24
CA LEU A 112 10.48 -7.16 -12.04
C LEU A 112 11.85 -7.53 -11.47
N ARG A 113 12.09 -8.83 -11.28
CA ARG A 113 13.34 -9.39 -10.77
C ARG A 113 13.88 -10.43 -11.74
N GLY A 114 15.21 -10.61 -11.73
CA GLY A 114 15.90 -11.57 -12.59
C GLY A 114 16.13 -11.02 -14.00
N ALA A 115 15.78 -11.81 -15.01
CA ALA A 115 15.91 -11.45 -16.42
C ALA A 115 14.82 -10.44 -16.87
N PRO A 116 15.06 -9.68 -17.95
CA PRO A 116 14.06 -8.78 -18.51
C PRO A 116 12.87 -9.55 -19.12
N MET A 117 11.66 -9.04 -18.92
CA MET A 117 10.42 -9.60 -19.46
C MET A 117 10.04 -8.91 -20.77
N ARG A 118 9.49 -9.67 -21.71
CA ARG A 118 9.02 -9.18 -23.02
C ARG A 118 7.51 -9.34 -23.13
N SER A 119 6.88 -8.49 -23.94
CA SER A 119 5.49 -8.69 -24.36
C SER A 119 5.33 -10.02 -25.09
N ASN A 120 4.15 -10.64 -25.00
CA ASN A 120 3.81 -11.96 -25.55
C ASN A 120 4.64 -13.13 -24.97
N SER A 121 5.30 -12.94 -23.83
CA SER A 121 5.94 -14.06 -23.11
C SER A 121 4.89 -14.92 -22.42
N GLN A 122 5.20 -16.22 -22.29
CA GLN A 122 4.43 -17.15 -21.47
C GLN A 122 4.85 -17.00 -20.02
N VAL A 123 3.89 -16.92 -19.12
CA VAL A 123 4.09 -16.79 -17.67
C VAL A 123 3.23 -17.80 -16.94
N HIS A 124 3.79 -18.36 -15.88
CA HIS A 124 3.03 -19.22 -14.96
C HIS A 124 2.64 -18.41 -13.73
N ILE A 125 1.35 -18.38 -13.42
CA ILE A 125 0.84 -17.82 -12.17
C ILE A 125 0.54 -18.97 -11.22
N PRO A 126 1.25 -19.09 -10.09
CA PRO A 126 1.00 -20.14 -9.11
C PRO A 126 -0.45 -20.14 -8.64
N GLY A 127 -1.13 -21.30 -8.78
CA GLY A 127 -2.52 -21.48 -8.39
C GLY A 127 -3.56 -21.07 -9.45
N VAL A 128 -3.14 -20.44 -10.56
CA VAL A 128 -4.03 -20.10 -11.68
C VAL A 128 -3.68 -20.93 -12.91
N GLY A 129 -2.39 -20.98 -13.29
CA GLY A 129 -1.91 -21.71 -14.46
C GLY A 129 -1.06 -20.87 -15.40
N ASP A 130 -0.86 -21.39 -16.62
CA ASP A 130 -0.05 -20.77 -17.65
C ASP A 130 -0.88 -19.77 -18.47
N LEU A 131 -0.34 -18.57 -18.66
CA LEU A 131 -0.98 -17.46 -19.35
C LEU A 131 0.01 -16.74 -20.26
N SER A 132 -0.49 -16.01 -21.24
CA SER A 132 0.32 -15.15 -22.11
C SER A 132 0.19 -13.69 -21.70
N VAL A 133 1.32 -12.98 -21.63
CA VAL A 133 1.35 -11.55 -21.29
C VAL A 133 1.01 -10.71 -22.51
N ALA A 134 -0.10 -9.96 -22.46
CA ALA A 134 -0.51 -9.10 -23.56
C ALA A 134 0.45 -7.91 -23.78
N SER A 135 0.89 -7.26 -22.70
CA SER A 135 1.76 -6.08 -22.76
C SER A 135 2.55 -5.90 -21.47
N VAL A 136 3.79 -5.41 -21.60
CA VAL A 136 4.64 -5.02 -20.47
C VAL A 136 5.06 -3.57 -20.65
N GLY A 137 4.91 -2.74 -19.62
CA GLY A 137 5.30 -1.33 -19.62
C GLY A 137 6.06 -0.95 -18.35
N PRO A 138 7.16 -0.19 -18.43
CA PRO A 138 7.85 0.32 -17.26
C PRO A 138 7.05 1.47 -16.63
N LEU A 139 7.11 1.56 -15.31
CA LEU A 139 6.50 2.63 -14.51
C LEU A 139 7.58 3.29 -13.63
N PRO A 140 7.41 4.56 -13.24
CA PRO A 140 8.31 5.19 -12.28
C PRO A 140 8.24 4.47 -10.94
N ASP A 141 9.39 4.32 -10.28
CA ASP A 141 9.52 3.65 -8.99
C ASP A 141 8.75 4.43 -7.90
N PRO A 142 7.74 3.81 -7.22
CA PRO A 142 7.01 4.47 -6.15
C PRO A 142 7.85 4.69 -4.89
N CYS A 143 8.93 3.93 -4.70
CA CYS A 143 9.82 4.02 -3.55
C CYS A 143 11.29 4.08 -4.01
N PRO A 144 11.71 5.18 -4.65
CA PRO A 144 13.05 5.30 -5.20
C PRO A 144 14.10 5.18 -4.10
N ALA A 145 15.13 4.37 -4.35
CA ALA A 145 16.28 4.31 -3.45
C ALA A 145 16.91 5.71 -3.31
N PRO A 146 17.32 6.11 -2.10
CA PRO A 146 18.00 7.38 -1.90
C PRO A 146 19.35 7.32 -2.62
N GLY A 147 19.41 7.91 -3.82
CA GLY A 147 20.59 7.86 -4.69
C GLY A 147 21.80 8.60 -4.12
N SER A 148 22.82 8.77 -4.97
CA SER A 148 24.04 9.55 -4.70
C SER A 148 23.79 11.01 -4.30
N ALA A 149 22.58 11.53 -4.53
CA ALA A 149 22.10 12.84 -4.07
C ALA A 149 22.15 13.02 -2.54
N SER A 150 22.26 11.93 -1.78
CA SER A 150 22.49 11.94 -0.32
C SER A 150 23.92 12.36 0.09
N GLY A 151 24.81 12.67 -0.87
CA GLY A 151 26.10 13.33 -0.60
C GLY A 151 27.03 12.54 0.33
N GLY A 152 26.98 11.21 0.27
CA GLY A 152 27.80 10.32 1.11
C GLY A 152 27.42 10.28 2.60
N ARG A 153 26.26 10.83 2.98
CA ARG A 153 25.80 10.80 4.38
C ARG A 153 25.42 9.36 4.77
N ARG A 154 26.01 8.87 5.87
CA ARG A 154 25.76 7.52 6.41
C ARG A 154 24.40 7.34 7.12
N ARG A 155 23.60 8.40 7.25
CA ARG A 155 22.31 8.38 7.95
C ARG A 155 21.19 8.75 6.98
N LEU A 156 20.10 7.99 7.03
CA LEU A 156 18.86 8.25 6.28
C LEU A 156 18.03 9.31 6.99
N GLY A 157 17.69 10.37 6.26
CA GLY A 157 16.72 11.38 6.70
C GLY A 157 15.30 10.82 6.76
N GLU A 158 14.40 11.50 7.46
CA GLU A 158 13.01 11.06 7.60
C GLU A 158 12.25 11.08 6.26
N SER A 159 12.46 12.12 5.44
CA SER A 159 11.88 12.23 4.10
C SER A 159 12.31 11.12 3.14
N GLN A 160 13.40 10.40 3.44
CA GLN A 160 13.91 9.30 2.63
C GLN A 160 13.39 7.94 3.11
N ARG A 161 12.68 7.87 4.24
CA ARG A 161 12.07 6.63 4.76
C ARG A 161 10.69 6.45 4.15
N LEU A 162 10.69 6.20 2.85
CA LEU A 162 9.48 5.96 2.09
C LEU A 162 8.93 4.55 2.40
N LEU A 163 7.60 4.43 2.37
CA LEU A 163 6.88 3.17 2.54
C LEU A 163 5.90 3.04 1.39
N TYR A 164 5.96 1.91 0.68
CA TYR A 164 5.03 1.56 -0.38
C TYR A 164 4.32 0.25 0.00
N ALA A 165 3.02 0.35 0.29
CA ALA A 165 2.18 -0.79 0.67
C ALA A 165 0.74 -0.55 0.19
N PRO A 166 0.44 -0.76 -1.10
CA PRO A 166 -0.85 -0.39 -1.70
C PRO A 166 -2.06 -1.05 -1.03
N PHE A 167 -1.91 -2.27 -0.49
CA PHE A 167 -2.96 -2.97 0.26
C PHE A 167 -2.74 -3.00 1.77
N GLY A 168 -1.76 -2.24 2.29
CA GLY A 168 -1.30 -2.30 3.68
C GLY A 168 -2.00 -1.36 4.66
N GLY A 169 -3.03 -0.60 4.25
CA GLY A 169 -3.73 0.31 5.16
C GLY A 169 -2.90 1.54 5.55
N GLN A 170 -2.10 2.10 4.63
CA GLN A 170 -1.13 3.14 4.96
C GLN A 170 -1.82 4.44 5.42
N GLY A 171 -1.50 4.90 6.64
CA GLY A 171 -2.03 6.15 7.18
C GLY A 171 -3.54 6.16 7.43
N GLY A 172 -4.14 4.98 7.65
CA GLY A 172 -5.59 4.84 7.81
C GLY A 172 -6.35 4.73 6.49
N LEU A 173 -5.65 4.64 5.36
CA LEU A 173 -6.24 4.46 4.03
C LEU A 173 -6.15 2.99 3.59
N LEU A 174 -7.29 2.33 3.45
CA LEU A 174 -7.38 0.97 2.93
C LEU A 174 -8.07 0.99 1.56
N TYR A 175 -7.33 0.57 0.54
CA TYR A 175 -7.84 0.43 -0.82
C TYR A 175 -8.48 -0.94 -1.01
N ASP A 176 -9.71 -0.95 -1.51
CA ASP A 176 -10.39 -2.12 -2.07
C ASP A 176 -10.61 -1.91 -3.58
N ARG A 177 -11.19 -2.89 -4.26
CA ARG A 177 -11.39 -2.87 -5.72
C ARG A 177 -12.26 -1.70 -6.18
N ASP A 178 -13.31 -1.40 -5.44
CA ASP A 178 -14.36 -0.43 -5.79
C ASP A 178 -14.55 0.68 -4.75
N ALA A 179 -13.92 0.54 -3.59
CA ALA A 179 -14.04 1.47 -2.48
C ALA A 179 -12.70 1.80 -1.86
N VAL A 180 -12.65 2.98 -1.22
CA VAL A 180 -11.51 3.41 -0.43
C VAL A 180 -12.02 3.69 0.98
N TYR A 181 -11.51 2.93 1.94
CA TYR A 181 -11.87 3.04 3.35
C TYR A 181 -10.89 3.98 4.05
N LEU A 182 -11.43 4.96 4.77
CA LEU A 182 -10.70 5.96 5.52
C LEU A 182 -10.99 5.77 7.00
N ASP A 183 -9.95 5.49 7.79
CA ASP A 183 -10.02 5.58 9.24
C ASP A 183 -9.79 7.03 9.68
N ILE A 184 -10.86 7.68 10.12
CA ILE A 184 -10.86 9.09 10.54
C ILE A 184 -10.44 9.21 12.02
N GLY A 185 -10.02 8.12 12.67
CA GLY A 185 -9.41 8.18 14.01
C GLY A 185 -10.34 8.78 15.07
N GLY A 186 -11.49 8.14 15.30
CA GLY A 186 -12.30 8.40 16.50
C GLY A 186 -13.81 8.40 16.29
N SER A 187 -14.52 7.73 17.20
CA SER A 187 -15.99 7.63 17.27
C SER A 187 -16.72 8.94 17.59
N HIS A 188 -16.01 10.07 17.70
CA HIS A 188 -16.56 11.36 18.15
C HIS A 188 -16.55 12.45 17.08
N SER A 189 -15.94 12.22 15.91
CA SER A 189 -15.80 13.23 14.85
C SER A 189 -17.13 13.52 14.14
N HIS A 190 -18.04 12.55 14.10
CA HIS A 190 -19.38 12.70 13.50
C HIS A 190 -20.49 13.03 14.49
N ALA A 191 -20.23 12.88 15.81
CA ALA A 191 -21.25 13.10 16.83
C ALA A 191 -21.38 14.57 17.27
N LYS A 192 -20.39 15.41 16.95
CA LYS A 192 -20.45 16.84 17.24
C LYS A 192 -20.69 17.59 15.93
N PRO A 193 -21.77 18.39 15.82
CA PRO A 193 -21.95 19.27 14.68
C PRO A 193 -20.77 20.24 14.65
N VAL A 194 -19.87 20.04 13.69
CA VAL A 194 -18.77 20.97 13.43
C VAL A 194 -19.39 22.22 12.79
N PRO A 195 -19.01 23.44 13.20
CA PRO A 195 -19.47 24.66 12.54
C PRO A 195 -19.20 24.57 11.03
N GLY A 196 -20.24 24.69 10.20
CA GLY A 196 -20.16 24.53 8.74
C GLY A 196 -20.61 23.16 8.20
N SER A 197 -20.91 22.18 9.05
CA SER A 197 -21.50 20.90 8.62
C SER A 197 -22.85 21.05 7.92
N ASP A 198 -23.70 21.98 8.38
CA ASP A 198 -24.99 22.31 7.75
C ASP A 198 -24.84 22.87 6.33
N LEU A 199 -23.74 23.58 6.07
CA LEU A 199 -23.44 24.12 4.74
C LEU A 199 -22.97 23.00 3.81
N VAL A 200 -22.15 22.08 4.31
CA VAL A 200 -21.71 20.89 3.57
C VAL A 200 -22.90 19.96 3.27
N SER A 201 -23.82 19.76 4.21
CA SER A 201 -25.04 18.97 3.95
C SER A 201 -25.94 19.65 2.92
N SER A 202 -26.15 20.96 3.04
CA SER A 202 -26.93 21.74 2.06
C SER A 202 -26.33 21.71 0.65
N LEU A 203 -25.00 21.70 0.55
CA LEU A 203 -24.30 21.53 -0.72
C LEU A 203 -24.44 20.12 -1.27
N ARG A 204 -24.34 19.09 -0.41
CA ARG A 204 -24.49 17.69 -0.81
C ARG A 204 -25.88 17.38 -1.36
N ASP A 205 -26.90 18.00 -0.77
CA ASP A 205 -28.30 17.76 -1.15
C ASP A 205 -28.75 18.62 -2.34
N SER A 206 -27.96 19.64 -2.73
CA SER A 206 -28.25 20.50 -3.88
C SER A 206 -28.06 19.76 -5.21
N GLN A 207 -29.17 19.45 -5.90
CA GLN A 207 -29.15 18.79 -7.22
C GLN A 207 -28.93 19.73 -8.41
N THR A 208 -28.95 21.05 -8.20
CA THR A 208 -28.79 22.07 -9.25
C THR A 208 -27.40 22.66 -9.24
N THR A 209 -26.85 22.96 -10.42
CA THR A 209 -25.57 23.68 -10.54
C THR A 209 -25.69 25.12 -10.06
N LEU A 210 -24.59 25.70 -9.56
CA LEU A 210 -24.56 27.10 -9.12
C LEU A 210 -24.93 28.05 -10.27
N ASP A 211 -24.48 27.77 -11.49
CA ASP A 211 -24.77 28.60 -12.66
C ASP A 211 -26.27 28.65 -12.99
N SER A 212 -26.99 27.54 -12.85
CA SER A 212 -28.45 27.52 -13.02
C SER A 212 -29.17 28.35 -11.96
N LYS A 213 -28.66 28.33 -10.71
CA LYS A 213 -29.18 29.13 -9.59
C LYS A 213 -28.90 30.63 -9.78
N ILE A 214 -27.74 30.98 -10.34
CA ILE A 214 -27.36 32.36 -10.66
C ILE A 214 -28.18 32.89 -11.84
N ALA A 215 -28.40 32.07 -12.87
CA ALA A 215 -29.21 32.45 -14.02
C ALA A 215 -30.70 32.60 -13.69
N ALA A 216 -31.22 31.81 -12.75
CA ALA A 216 -32.55 31.99 -12.17
C ALA A 216 -32.59 33.12 -11.13
N GLY A 217 -31.42 33.58 -10.67
CA GLY A 217 -31.26 34.67 -9.72
C GLY A 217 -31.58 36.00 -10.39
N HIS A 218 -32.59 36.68 -9.88
CA HIS A 218 -32.95 38.03 -10.33
C HIS A 218 -32.16 39.07 -9.53
N MET A 219 -31.35 39.88 -10.22
CA MET A 219 -30.64 41.00 -9.60
C MET A 219 -31.36 42.32 -9.92
N THR A 220 -31.80 43.03 -8.89
CA THR A 220 -32.46 44.35 -8.97
C THR A 220 -31.51 45.43 -8.46
N LEU A 221 -31.26 46.48 -9.25
CA LEU A 221 -30.37 47.59 -8.88
C LEU A 221 -31.02 48.61 -7.93
N PHE A 222 -32.33 48.81 -8.08
CA PHE A 222 -33.14 49.70 -7.24
C PHE A 222 -34.41 48.99 -6.79
N SER A 223 -34.97 49.40 -5.65
CA SER A 223 -36.12 48.75 -5.00
C SER A 223 -37.37 48.61 -5.89
N GLU A 224 -37.53 49.45 -6.91
CA GLU A 224 -38.67 49.43 -7.84
C GLU A 224 -38.25 49.08 -9.30
N SER A 225 -37.02 48.62 -9.51
CA SER A 225 -36.51 48.34 -10.87
C SER A 225 -36.85 46.92 -11.34
N GLN A 226 -37.11 46.77 -12.64
CA GLN A 226 -37.27 45.44 -13.22
C GLN A 226 -35.96 44.63 -13.09
N PRO A 227 -36.07 43.34 -12.72
CA PRO A 227 -34.90 42.49 -12.55
C PRO A 227 -34.20 42.23 -13.88
N PHE A 228 -32.87 42.16 -13.83
CA PHE A 228 -32.05 41.88 -15.01
C PHE A 228 -32.34 40.46 -15.52
N ALA A 229 -32.62 40.32 -16.82
CA ALA A 229 -32.75 39.02 -17.47
C ALA A 229 -31.42 38.64 -18.14
N PRO A 230 -30.80 37.50 -17.79
CA PRO A 230 -29.57 37.07 -18.43
C PRO A 230 -29.87 36.71 -19.90
N GLY A 231 -29.32 37.48 -20.85
CA GLY A 231 -29.42 37.21 -22.29
C GLY A 231 -29.99 38.32 -23.16
N ARG A 232 -30.46 39.44 -22.60
CA ARG A 232 -30.83 40.63 -23.40
C ARG A 232 -29.71 41.66 -23.40
N TYR A 233 -28.70 41.42 -24.23
CA TYR A 233 -27.81 42.49 -24.69
C TYR A 233 -28.20 42.82 -26.13
N GLU A 234 -29.16 43.73 -26.31
CA GLU A 234 -29.28 44.42 -27.59
C GLU A 234 -28.17 45.46 -27.64
N ASN A 235 -27.13 45.16 -28.42
CA ASN A 235 -26.11 46.13 -28.79
C ASN A 235 -26.75 47.16 -29.72
N HIS A 236 -27.28 48.25 -29.16
CA HIS A 236 -27.54 49.46 -29.94
C HIS A 236 -26.27 50.30 -29.93
N PHE A 237 -25.66 50.40 -31.12
CA PHE A 237 -24.65 51.41 -31.46
C PHE A 237 -25.27 52.81 -31.47
#